data_AF-A0A8T0F7J2-F1
#
_entry.id   AF-A0A8T0F7J2-F1
#
_cell.length_a   1.000
_cell.length_b   1.000
_cell.length_c   1.000
_cell.angle_alpha   90.00
_cell.angle_beta   90.00
_cell.angle_gamma   90.00
#
_symmetry.space_group_name_H-M   'P 1'
#
loop_
_entity.id
_entity.type
_entity.pdbx_description
1 polymer ?
#
loop_
_entity_poly.entity_id
_entity_poly.type
_entity_poly.pdbx_seq_one_letter_code
_entity_poly.pdbx_strand_id
1 'polypeptide(L)'
;MVKNEYSVQDAVTMGVDTMQQKLGCCGATGISDWENSSLNNKNKESGILSVLSISYKVPTSCCVSPDSIGCETATNIAAANTFTSSLYSEGCLGKITEKIEKHLFTIIVAGITIAVIQIFGFVFSLVLCCAVSGRDY
;
A
#
# COMPACT_ATOMS: atom_id res chain seq x y z
N MET A 1 1.57 10.56 -1.74
CA MET A 1 2.54 9.81 -0.91
C MET A 1 3.88 9.63 -1.63
N VAL A 2 3.97 8.80 -2.68
CA VAL A 2 5.26 8.51 -3.33
C VAL A 2 5.96 9.71 -4.00
N LYS A 3 5.21 10.77 -4.35
CA LYS A 3 5.73 11.97 -5.00
C LYS A 3 6.70 12.81 -4.17
N ASN A 4 6.45 12.93 -2.86
CA ASN A 4 7.16 13.88 -2.01
C ASN A 4 7.80 13.23 -0.78
N GLU A 5 7.20 12.16 -0.25
CA GLU A 5 7.52 11.65 1.08
C GLU A 5 8.31 10.33 1.07
N TYR A 6 8.28 9.60 -0.05
CA TYR A 6 8.97 8.33 -0.17
C TYR A 6 10.48 8.53 -0.20
N SER A 7 11.25 7.72 0.54
CA SER A 7 12.70 7.91 0.82
C SER A 7 13.05 9.20 1.60
N VAL A 8 12.06 9.98 2.02
CA VAL A 8 12.23 11.18 2.88
C VAL A 8 11.74 10.87 4.29
N GLN A 9 10.58 10.22 4.41
CA GLN A 9 10.04 9.72 5.66
C GLN A 9 10.11 8.20 5.70
N ASP A 10 10.76 7.65 6.73
CA ASP A 10 10.92 6.20 6.90
C ASP A 10 9.58 5.48 7.09
N ALA A 11 8.67 6.08 7.87
CA ALA A 11 7.34 5.52 8.10
C ALA A 11 6.53 5.40 6.80
N VAL A 12 6.62 6.41 5.92
CA VAL A 12 5.94 6.38 4.62
C VAL A 12 6.59 5.35 3.70
N THR A 13 7.92 5.29 3.69
CA THR A 13 8.69 4.32 2.88
C THR A 13 8.33 2.89 3.28
N MET A 14 8.39 2.57 4.56
CA MET A 14 8.03 1.26 5.11
C MET A 14 6.57 0.89 4.82
N GLY A 15 5.64 1.84 4.98
CA GLY A 15 4.22 1.62 4.70
C GLY A 15 3.97 1.30 3.24
N VAL A 16 4.58 2.06 2.32
CA VAL A 16 4.48 1.83 0.87
C VAL A 16 5.12 0.49 0.49
N ASP A 17 6.32 0.19 0.99
CA ASP A 17 7.03 -1.04 0.65
C ASP A 17 6.28 -2.28 1.13
N THR A 18 5.76 -2.23 2.37
CA THR A 18 4.96 -3.32 2.95
C THR A 18 3.68 -3.54 2.17
N MET A 19 3.01 -2.45 1.76
CA MET A 19 1.78 -2.51 0.98
C MET A 19 2.04 -3.17 -0.39
N GLN A 20 3.10 -2.76 -1.08
CA GLN A 20 3.48 -3.29 -2.40
C GLN A 20 3.79 -4.78 -2.34
N GLN A 21 4.57 -5.20 -1.34
CA GLN A 21 4.91 -6.62 -1.16
C GLN A 21 3.73 -7.48 -0.72
N LYS A 22 2.90 -7.01 0.23
CA LYS A 22 1.76 -7.80 0.74
C LYS A 22 0.62 -7.94 -0.28
N LEU A 23 0.42 -6.94 -1.12
CA LEU A 23 -0.66 -6.94 -2.12
C LEU A 23 -0.19 -7.40 -3.50
N GLY A 24 1.13 -7.48 -3.72
CA GLY A 24 1.70 -7.85 -5.01
C GLY A 24 1.40 -6.80 -6.09
N CYS A 25 1.72 -5.55 -5.79
CA CYS A 25 1.42 -4.38 -6.63
C CYS A 25 2.59 -3.40 -6.67
N CYS A 26 2.61 -2.49 -7.65
CA CYS A 26 3.59 -1.42 -7.75
C CYS A 26 2.91 -0.09 -8.10
N GLY A 27 3.19 0.94 -7.30
CA GLY A 27 2.53 2.24 -7.39
C GLY A 27 1.07 2.22 -6.93
N ALA A 28 0.40 3.37 -6.95
CA ALA A 28 -1.01 3.47 -6.55
C ALA A 28 -1.93 2.98 -7.68
N THR A 29 -1.72 3.50 -8.88
CA THR A 29 -2.45 3.15 -10.11
C THR A 29 -1.61 2.28 -11.05
N GLY A 30 -0.28 2.35 -10.94
CA GLY A 30 0.64 1.48 -11.65
C GLY A 30 2.09 1.94 -11.49
N ILE A 31 2.99 1.24 -12.18
CA ILE A 31 4.44 1.46 -12.08
C ILE A 31 4.83 2.91 -12.43
N SER A 32 4.12 3.57 -13.35
CA SER A 32 4.41 4.94 -13.80
C SER A 32 4.25 6.01 -12.71
N ASP A 33 3.58 5.71 -11.59
CA ASP A 33 3.51 6.63 -10.44
C ASP A 33 4.91 6.99 -9.87
N TRP A 34 5.91 6.15 -10.16
CA TRP A 34 7.28 6.35 -9.75
C TRP A 34 8.04 7.36 -10.61
N GLU A 35 7.60 7.65 -11.84
CA GLU A 35 8.28 8.60 -12.75
C GLU A 35 8.52 9.96 -12.12
N ASN A 36 7.51 10.46 -11.39
CA ASN A 36 7.55 11.75 -10.72
C ASN A 36 7.62 11.60 -9.18
N SER A 37 8.21 10.49 -8.70
CA SER A 37 8.41 10.25 -7.27
C SER A 37 9.58 11.05 -6.70
N SER A 38 9.60 11.23 -5.38
CA SER A 38 10.73 11.86 -4.66
C SER A 38 12.03 11.09 -4.83
N LEU A 39 11.94 9.81 -5.21
CA LEU A 39 13.06 8.95 -5.54
C LEU A 39 13.72 9.32 -6.88
N ASN A 40 12.94 9.81 -7.86
CA ASN A 40 13.43 10.20 -9.19
C ASN A 40 13.52 11.73 -9.40
N ASN A 41 12.88 12.53 -8.54
CA ASN A 41 12.84 13.99 -8.65
C ASN A 41 14.14 14.70 -8.25
N LYS A 42 15.21 14.00 -7.86
CA LYS A 42 16.41 14.63 -7.29
C LYS A 42 17.41 15.23 -8.29
N ASN A 43 17.25 15.05 -9.61
CA ASN A 43 18.11 15.66 -10.63
C ASN A 43 17.36 15.98 -11.93
N LYS A 44 16.62 17.09 -11.98
CA LYS A 44 16.24 17.73 -13.26
C LYS A 44 17.29 18.75 -13.73
N GLU A 45 18.58 18.48 -13.52
CA GLU A 45 19.64 19.10 -14.32
C GLU A 45 20.00 18.17 -15.46
N SER A 46 19.41 18.40 -16.64
CA SER A 46 20.10 18.29 -17.93
C SER A 46 19.11 18.45 -19.07
N GLY A 47 19.28 19.55 -19.80
CA GLY A 47 19.45 19.52 -21.25
C GLY A 47 18.31 18.97 -22.12
N ILE A 48 18.19 19.61 -23.28
CA ILE A 48 17.22 19.39 -24.35
C ILE A 48 17.25 17.97 -24.98
N LEU A 49 17.97 17.01 -24.38
CA LEU A 49 18.14 15.62 -24.82
C LEU A 49 17.36 14.59 -23.98
N SER A 50 16.71 15.01 -22.89
CA SER A 50 15.91 14.14 -21.99
C SER A 50 14.55 13.70 -22.56
N VAL A 51 14.19 14.16 -23.76
CA VAL A 51 12.90 13.85 -24.43
C VAL A 51 12.88 12.43 -25.05
N LEU A 52 14.03 11.75 -25.19
CA LEU A 52 14.12 10.43 -25.83
C LEU A 52 14.39 9.24 -24.90
N SER A 53 14.50 9.44 -23.58
CA SER A 53 14.77 8.34 -22.65
C SER A 53 14.06 8.56 -21.32
N ILE A 54 12.80 8.11 -21.23
CA ILE A 54 12.08 8.01 -19.95
C ILE A 54 12.73 6.86 -19.19
N SER A 55 13.72 7.17 -18.35
CA SER A 55 14.34 6.24 -17.42
C SER A 55 14.03 6.68 -15.99
N TYR A 56 13.40 5.81 -15.21
CA TYR A 56 13.08 6.08 -13.81
C TYR A 56 13.26 4.83 -12.97
N LYS A 57 13.54 5.02 -11.69
CA LYS A 57 13.77 3.93 -10.75
C LYS A 57 12.50 3.64 -9.93
N VAL A 58 12.27 2.36 -9.66
CA VAL A 58 11.25 1.87 -8.73
C VAL A 58 11.95 1.22 -7.53
N PRO A 59 11.31 1.15 -6.35
CA PRO A 59 11.89 0.44 -5.23
C PRO A 59 11.86 -1.08 -5.43
N THR A 60 12.69 -1.78 -4.67
CA THR A 60 12.75 -3.26 -4.67
C THR A 60 11.45 -3.90 -4.17
N SER A 61 10.65 -3.15 -3.40
CA SER A 61 9.30 -3.55 -2.97
C SER A 61 8.30 -3.70 -4.12
N CYS A 62 8.60 -3.20 -5.33
CA CYS A 62 7.82 -3.48 -6.54
C CYS A 62 8.14 -4.82 -7.21
N CYS A 63 9.13 -5.56 -6.72
CA CYS A 63 9.52 -6.85 -7.29
C CYS A 63 8.69 -8.01 -6.77
N VAL A 64 8.41 -8.96 -7.67
CA VAL A 64 7.77 -10.24 -7.33
C VAL A 64 8.65 -11.06 -6.39
N SER A 65 9.96 -10.98 -6.57
CA SER A 65 10.96 -11.61 -5.71
C SER A 65 12.06 -10.59 -5.40
N PRO A 66 11.99 -9.89 -4.26
CA PRO A 66 12.91 -8.79 -3.94
C PRO A 66 14.38 -9.23 -3.84
N ASP A 67 14.65 -10.49 -3.47
CA ASP A 67 16.01 -11.03 -3.33
C ASP A 67 16.60 -11.58 -4.65
N SER A 68 15.86 -11.47 -5.75
CA SER A 68 16.33 -12.00 -7.04
C SER A 68 17.26 -11.01 -7.75
N ILE A 69 18.31 -11.52 -8.40
CA ILE A 69 19.22 -10.73 -9.27
C ILE A 69 18.42 -10.01 -10.38
N GLY A 70 17.30 -10.63 -10.80
CA GLY A 70 16.37 -10.04 -11.76
C GLY A 70 15.67 -8.77 -11.25
N CYS A 71 15.42 -8.66 -9.94
CA CYS A 71 14.83 -7.46 -9.33
C CYS A 71 15.77 -6.27 -9.38
N GLU A 72 17.05 -6.47 -9.03
CA GLU A 72 18.04 -5.38 -9.00
C GLU A 72 18.18 -4.71 -10.38
N THR A 73 18.20 -5.54 -11.43
CA THR A 73 18.25 -5.05 -12.81
C THR A 73 16.92 -4.42 -13.25
N ALA A 74 15.79 -5.01 -12.86
CA ALA A 74 14.46 -4.53 -13.22
C ALA A 74 14.05 -3.23 -12.53
N THR A 75 14.65 -2.88 -11.38
CA THR A 75 14.31 -1.65 -10.67
C THR A 75 14.59 -0.36 -11.45
N ASN A 76 15.42 -0.44 -12.51
CA ASN A 76 15.66 0.67 -13.42
C ASN A 76 14.81 0.48 -14.68
N ILE A 77 13.68 1.19 -14.73
CA ILE A 77 12.79 1.19 -15.89
C ILE A 77 13.40 2.11 -16.95
N ALA A 78 13.60 1.59 -18.16
CA ALA A 78 14.00 2.35 -19.34
C ALA A 78 13.05 2.00 -20.49
N ALA A 79 12.79 2.94 -21.39
CA ALA A 79 11.83 2.78 -22.50
C ALA A 79 12.05 1.55 -23.40
N ALA A 80 13.24 0.95 -23.39
CA ALA A 80 13.58 -0.26 -24.15
C ALA A 80 13.52 -1.57 -23.33
N ASN A 81 13.41 -1.48 -22.01
CA ASN A 81 13.27 -2.65 -21.14
C ASN A 81 11.79 -3.00 -21.03
N THR A 82 11.41 -3.98 -21.85
CA THR A 82 10.17 -4.77 -21.70
C THR A 82 9.93 -5.04 -20.23
N PHE A 83 8.72 -4.71 -19.76
CA PHE A 83 8.23 -5.02 -18.41
C PHE A 83 8.60 -6.46 -18.06
N THR A 84 9.69 -6.63 -17.31
CA THR A 84 10.21 -7.93 -16.96
C THR A 84 9.20 -8.59 -16.03
N SER A 85 8.94 -9.89 -16.20
CA SER A 85 8.06 -10.68 -15.30
C SER A 85 8.47 -10.64 -13.82
N SER A 86 9.59 -9.99 -13.50
CA SER A 86 10.14 -9.76 -12.16
C SER A 86 9.46 -8.62 -11.38
N LEU A 87 8.65 -7.77 -12.03
CA LEU A 87 7.95 -6.63 -11.38
C LEU A 87 6.43 -6.80 -11.38
N TYR A 88 5.78 -6.26 -10.35
CA TYR A 88 4.33 -6.15 -10.32
C TYR A 88 3.85 -5.08 -11.30
N SER A 89 3.05 -5.46 -12.29
CA SER A 89 2.50 -4.54 -13.30
C SER A 89 1.29 -3.75 -12.83
N GLU A 90 0.56 -4.26 -11.84
CA GLU A 90 -0.69 -3.68 -11.37
C GLU A 90 -0.49 -2.68 -10.23
N GLY A 91 -1.32 -1.63 -10.22
CA GLY A 91 -1.38 -0.67 -9.13
C GLY A 91 -2.10 -1.21 -7.90
N CYS A 92 -1.69 -0.73 -6.72
CA CYS A 92 -2.23 -1.20 -5.45
C CYS A 92 -3.71 -0.84 -5.23
N LEU A 93 -4.20 0.28 -5.80
CA LEU A 93 -5.61 0.65 -5.68
C LEU A 93 -6.52 -0.36 -6.37
N GLY A 94 -6.15 -0.84 -7.56
CA GLY A 94 -6.89 -1.87 -8.28
C GLY A 94 -6.97 -3.18 -7.48
N LYS A 95 -5.81 -3.66 -7.00
CA LYS A 95 -5.70 -4.87 -6.17
C LYS A 95 -6.54 -4.79 -4.89
N ILE A 96 -6.56 -3.63 -4.23
CA ILE A 96 -7.35 -3.43 -3.02
C ILE A 96 -8.84 -3.52 -3.34
N THR A 97 -9.30 -2.81 -4.37
CA THR A 97 -10.72 -2.83 -4.76
C THR A 97 -11.17 -4.24 -5.09
N GLU A 98 -10.40 -4.98 -5.90
CA GLU A 98 -10.69 -6.38 -6.23
C GLU A 98 -10.78 -7.26 -4.97
N LYS A 99 -9.83 -7.09 -4.04
CA LYS A 99 -9.79 -7.87 -2.81
C LYS A 99 -10.92 -7.50 -1.85
N ILE A 100 -11.31 -6.22 -1.78
CA ILE A 100 -12.46 -5.77 -1.00
C ILE A 100 -13.74 -6.35 -1.58
N GLU A 101 -13.99 -6.22 -2.88
CA GLU A 101 -15.20 -6.73 -3.53
C GLU A 101 -15.36 -8.24 -3.31
N LYS A 102 -14.25 -9.00 -3.41
CA LYS A 102 -14.24 -10.45 -3.16
C LYS A 102 -14.55 -10.83 -1.71
N HIS A 103 -14.17 -9.99 -0.74
CA HIS A 103 -14.32 -10.28 0.70
C HIS A 103 -15.36 -9.39 1.41
N LEU A 104 -16.15 -8.62 0.65
CA LEU A 104 -17.09 -7.65 1.18
C LEU A 104 -18.12 -8.30 2.10
N PHE A 105 -18.62 -9.48 1.73
CA PHE A 105 -19.55 -10.25 2.57
C PHE A 105 -18.93 -10.61 3.92
N THR A 106 -17.68 -11.07 3.94
CA THR A 106 -16.97 -11.42 5.19
C THR A 106 -16.79 -10.20 6.08
N ILE A 107 -16.47 -9.05 5.51
CA ILE A 107 -16.31 -7.78 6.24
C ILE A 107 -17.64 -7.37 6.89
N ILE A 108 -18.76 -7.47 6.15
CA ILE A 108 -20.10 -7.15 6.68
C ILE A 108 -20.44 -8.06 7.86
N VAL A 109 -20.26 -9.37 7.72
CA VAL A 109 -20.57 -10.34 8.79
C VAL A 109 -19.71 -10.09 10.03
N ALA A 110 -18.42 -9.81 9.86
CA ALA A 110 -17.54 -9.45 10.96
C ALA A 110 -18.01 -8.16 11.66
N GLY A 111 -18.41 -7.15 10.88
CA GLY A 111 -18.94 -5.89 11.41
C GLY A 111 -20.21 -6.07 12.25
N ILE A 112 -21.17 -6.87 11.76
CA ILE A 112 -22.40 -7.19 12.49
C ILE A 112 -22.07 -7.95 13.79
N THR A 113 -21.14 -8.91 13.73
CA THR A 113 -20.73 -9.69 14.91
C THR A 113 -20.14 -8.78 16.00
N ILE A 114 -19.24 -7.86 15.62
CA ILE A 114 -18.65 -6.89 16.55
C ILE A 114 -19.73 -5.97 17.14
N ALA A 115 -20.67 -5.48 16.32
CA ALA A 115 -21.77 -4.63 16.78
C ALA A 115 -22.64 -5.34 17.82
N VAL A 116 -22.96 -6.62 17.60
CA VAL A 116 -23.73 -7.43 18.57
C VAL A 116 -22.97 -7.58 19.89
N ILE A 117 -21.67 -7.90 19.85
CA ILE A 117 -20.84 -8.00 21.06
C ILE A 117 -20.81 -6.66 21.80
N GLN A 118 -20.70 -5.55 21.08
CA GLN A 118 -20.69 -4.21 21.67
C GLN A 118 -22.01 -3.89 22.40
N ILE A 119 -23.16 -4.26 21.83
CA ILE A 119 -24.48 -4.08 22.46
C ILE A 119 -24.55 -4.90 23.75
N PHE A 120 -24.10 -6.15 23.74
CA PHE A 120 -24.05 -6.97 24.96
C PHE A 120 -23.15 -6.35 26.03
N GLY A 121 -21.96 -5.86 25.65
CA GLY A 121 -21.07 -5.17 26.58
C GLY A 121 -21.70 -3.93 27.20
N PHE A 122 -22.46 -3.16 26.41
CA PHE A 122 -23.19 -1.99 26.89
C PHE A 122 -24.29 -2.37 27.89
N VAL A 123 -25.11 -3.38 27.55
CA VAL A 123 -26.18 -3.87 28.44
C VAL A 123 -25.60 -4.40 29.76
N PHE A 124 -24.55 -5.22 29.70
CA PHE A 124 -23.92 -5.73 30.93
C PHE A 124 -23.32 -4.63 31.79
N SER A 125 -22.71 -3.60 31.18
CA SER A 125 -22.17 -2.45 31.91
C SER A 125 -23.29 -1.70 32.65
N LEU A 126 -24.45 -1.50 32.01
CA LEU A 126 -25.60 -0.87 32.66
C LEU A 126 -26.14 -1.71 33.82
N VAL A 127 -26.30 -3.03 33.62
CA VAL A 127 -26.78 -3.94 34.68
C VAL A 127 -25.83 -3.94 35.87
N LEU A 128 -24.51 -4.02 35.64
CA LEU A 128 -23.50 -3.98 36.70
C LEU A 128 -23.52 -2.63 37.45
N CYS A 129 -23.65 -1.51 36.72
CA CYS A 129 -23.76 -0.19 37.33
C CYS A 129 -24.99 -0.09 38.24
N CYS A 130 -26.16 -0.52 37.75
CA CYS A 130 -27.37 -0.54 38.58
C CYS A 130 -27.24 -1.46 39.79
N ALA A 131 -26.62 -2.64 39.64
CA ALA A 131 -26.42 -3.59 40.72
C ALA A 131 -25.46 -3.08 41.81
N VAL A 132 -24.40 -2.35 41.42
CA VAL A 132 -23.45 -1.78 42.39
C VAL A 132 -24.07 -0.62 43.16
N SER A 133 -24.77 0.30 42.47
CA SER A 133 -25.43 1.44 43.11
C SER A 133 -26.53 1.03 44.09
N GLY A 134 -27.21 -0.10 43.82
CA GLY A 134 -28.20 -0.66 44.75
C GLY A 134 -27.61 -1.32 46.00
N ARG A 135 -26.29 -1.55 46.04
CA ARG A 135 -25.59 -2.16 47.18
C ARG A 135 -24.96 -1.11 48.11
N ASP A 136 -24.82 0.12 47.63
CA ASP A 136 -24.28 1.26 48.38
C ASP A 136 -25.37 2.05 49.14
N TYR A 137 -26.64 1.62 49.06
CA TYR A 137 -27.78 2.12 49.85
C TYR A 137 -28.28 1.03 50.81
#